data_AF-A0A2N5ZUJ8-F1
#
_entry.id   AF-A0A2N5ZUJ8-F1
#
_cell.length_a   1.000
_cell.length_b   1.000
_cell.length_c   1.000
_cell.angle_alpha   90.00
_cell.angle_beta   90.00
_cell.angle_gamma   90.00
#
_symmetry.space_group_name_H-M   'P 1'
#
loop_
_entity.id
_entity.type
_entity.pdbx_description
1 polymer ?
#
loop_
_entity_poly.entity_id
_entity_poly.type
_entity_poly.pdbx_seq_one_letter_code
_entity_poly.pdbx_strand_id
1 'polypeptide(L)'
;MYVAKKKRKENIVEFIIYMLQVQDTIRAFGLNKPEIERKLLPSYNVSEKELEELREWYFGLVDQLISENKQKNGIVQSILNTINEVNELHLWLLDSSDHANYSQIFENIRPSLIEYKIKTKVGSENDIQLAINLIYSFVLLKMKGEEISDETSKAVKEISLFLNKLARYFVDYENGNIQVV
;
A
#
# COMPACT_ATOMS: atom_id res chain seq x y z
N MET A 1 3.67 -13.11 -5.80
CA MET A 1 2.59 -13.02 -6.82
C MET A 1 1.21 -13.45 -6.30
N TYR A 2 1.01 -14.70 -5.86
CA TYR A 2 -0.33 -15.22 -5.50
C TYR A 2 -1.03 -14.44 -4.39
N VAL A 3 -0.28 -14.09 -3.33
CA VAL A 3 -0.79 -13.23 -2.24
C VAL A 3 -1.21 -11.86 -2.78
N ALA A 4 -0.44 -11.27 -3.68
CA ALA A 4 -0.80 -10.00 -4.33
C ALA A 4 -2.13 -10.12 -5.09
N LYS A 5 -2.27 -11.17 -5.92
CA LYS A 5 -3.50 -11.43 -6.70
C LYS A 5 -4.72 -11.61 -5.79
N LYS A 6 -4.56 -12.34 -4.67
CA LYS A 6 -5.62 -12.54 -3.68
C LYS A 6 -6.01 -11.21 -3.02
N LYS A 7 -5.03 -10.49 -2.47
CA LYS A 7 -5.26 -9.19 -1.82
C LYS A 7 -5.88 -8.17 -2.76
N ARG A 8 -5.48 -8.11 -4.03
CA ARG A 8 -6.05 -7.18 -5.01
C ARG A 8 -7.56 -7.35 -5.20
N LYS A 9 -8.06 -8.57 -5.02
CA LYS A 9 -9.49 -8.89 -5.10
C LYS A 9 -10.24 -8.65 -3.78
N GLU A 10 -9.57 -8.87 -2.65
CA GLU A 10 -10.21 -8.85 -1.33
C GLU A 10 -10.14 -7.49 -0.63
N ASN A 11 -8.99 -6.81 -0.74
CA ASN A 11 -8.71 -5.55 -0.06
C ASN A 11 -7.59 -4.79 -0.78
N ILE A 12 -7.96 -3.73 -1.50
CA ILE A 12 -7.03 -2.91 -2.28
C ILE A 12 -5.93 -2.27 -1.43
N VAL A 13 -6.23 -1.88 -0.19
CA VAL A 13 -5.25 -1.26 0.71
C VAL A 13 -4.20 -2.27 1.15
N GLU A 14 -4.63 -3.47 1.55
CA GLU A 14 -3.70 -4.54 1.90
C GLU A 14 -2.83 -4.95 0.71
N PHE A 15 -3.40 -4.94 -0.50
CA PHE A 15 -2.63 -5.15 -1.72
C PHE A 15 -1.53 -4.09 -1.88
N ILE A 16 -1.85 -2.80 -1.74
CA ILE A 16 -0.87 -1.72 -1.85
C ILE A 16 0.24 -1.90 -0.81
N ILE A 17 -0.11 -2.10 0.47
CA ILE A 17 0.87 -2.31 1.55
C ILE A 17 1.77 -3.52 1.26
N TYR A 18 1.18 -4.63 0.79
CA TYR A 18 1.95 -5.81 0.40
C TYR A 18 2.91 -5.51 -0.75
N MET A 19 2.51 -4.74 -1.75
CA MET A 19 3.38 -4.38 -2.86
C MET A 19 4.52 -3.44 -2.44
N LEU A 20 4.31 -2.56 -1.45
CA LEU A 20 5.38 -1.76 -0.83
C LEU A 20 6.41 -2.66 -0.13
N GLN A 21 5.94 -3.65 0.64
CA GLN A 21 6.81 -4.65 1.28
C GLN A 21 7.64 -5.44 0.26
N VAL A 22 7.05 -5.81 -0.86
CA VAL A 22 7.74 -6.53 -1.94
C VAL A 22 8.83 -5.66 -2.56
N GLN A 23 8.56 -4.36 -2.80
CA GLN A 23 9.60 -3.44 -3.29
C GLN A 23 10.76 -3.30 -2.32
N ASP A 24 10.48 -3.14 -1.03
CA ASP A 24 11.55 -3.00 -0.03
C ASP A 24 12.32 -4.31 0.14
N THR A 25 11.67 -5.46 -0.02
CA THR A 25 12.36 -6.76 -0.10
C THR A 25 13.31 -6.78 -1.29
N ILE A 26 12.85 -6.39 -2.49
CA ILE A 26 13.70 -6.31 -3.69
C ILE A 26 14.89 -5.36 -3.47
N ARG A 27 14.67 -4.21 -2.81
CA ARG A 27 15.72 -3.26 -2.45
C ARG A 27 16.72 -3.85 -1.44
N ALA A 28 16.26 -4.63 -0.48
CA ALA A 28 17.11 -5.32 0.49
C ALA A 28 18.03 -6.36 -0.18
N PHE A 29 17.58 -6.96 -1.29
CA PHE A 29 18.40 -7.81 -2.17
C PHE A 29 19.27 -7.01 -3.16
N GLY A 30 19.29 -5.67 -3.07
CA GLY A 30 20.08 -4.80 -3.94
C GLY A 30 19.66 -4.84 -5.41
N LEU A 31 18.39 -5.18 -5.70
CA LEU A 31 17.87 -5.39 -7.06
C LEU A 31 18.66 -6.46 -7.84
N ASN A 32 19.35 -7.36 -7.15
CA ASN A 32 20.17 -8.40 -7.75
C ASN A 32 19.32 -9.63 -8.05
N LYS A 33 18.93 -9.79 -9.32
CA LYS A 33 18.14 -10.93 -9.81
C LYS A 33 18.75 -12.29 -9.42
N PRO A 34 20.05 -12.57 -9.64
CA PRO A 34 20.70 -13.79 -9.14
C PRO A 34 20.56 -14.05 -7.63
N GLU A 35 20.66 -13.02 -6.80
CA GLU A 35 20.51 -13.18 -5.35
C GLU A 35 19.05 -13.45 -4.96
N ILE A 36 18.08 -12.80 -5.60
CA ILE A 36 16.65 -13.08 -5.43
C ILE A 36 16.36 -14.54 -5.79
N GLU A 37 16.85 -14.98 -6.95
CA GLU A 37 16.72 -16.37 -7.43
C GLU A 37 17.24 -17.38 -6.42
N ARG A 38 18.44 -17.13 -5.88
CA ARG A 38 19.16 -18.08 -5.03
C ARG A 38 18.69 -18.10 -3.57
N LYS A 39 18.21 -16.97 -3.04
CA LYS A 39 17.94 -16.81 -1.61
C LYS A 39 16.47 -16.59 -1.27
N LEU A 40 15.73 -15.87 -2.12
CA LEU A 40 14.35 -15.53 -1.86
C LEU A 40 13.40 -16.59 -2.44
N LEU A 41 13.55 -16.91 -3.72
CA LEU A 41 12.63 -17.83 -4.39
C LEU A 41 12.55 -19.24 -3.77
N PRO A 42 13.65 -19.86 -3.26
CA PRO A 42 13.58 -21.18 -2.66
C PRO A 42 12.81 -21.24 -1.33
N SER A 43 12.51 -20.09 -0.73
CA SER A 43 11.68 -20.04 0.48
C SER A 43 10.19 -20.28 0.20
N TYR A 44 9.77 -20.20 -1.06
CA TYR A 44 8.42 -20.53 -1.48
C TYR A 44 8.29 -22.03 -1.75
N ASN A 45 7.46 -22.71 -0.95
CA ASN A 45 7.16 -24.12 -1.13
C ASN A 45 6.11 -24.31 -2.24
N VAL A 46 6.54 -24.22 -3.51
CA VAL A 46 5.68 -24.26 -4.71
C VAL A 46 6.22 -25.25 -5.75
N SER A 47 5.41 -25.60 -6.75
CA SER A 47 5.86 -26.42 -7.87
C SER A 47 6.84 -25.68 -8.79
N GLU A 48 7.59 -26.41 -9.63
CA GLU A 48 8.56 -25.79 -10.54
C GLU A 48 7.93 -24.78 -11.53
N LYS A 49 6.75 -25.11 -12.05
CA LYS A 49 6.02 -24.19 -12.92
C LYS A 49 5.68 -22.89 -12.18
N GLU A 50 5.22 -22.99 -10.94
CA GLU A 50 4.86 -21.82 -10.13
C GLU A 50 6.11 -21.03 -9.71
N LEU A 51 7.26 -21.70 -9.54
CA LEU A 51 8.54 -21.08 -9.26
C LEU A 51 9.01 -20.22 -10.46
N GLU A 52 8.86 -20.72 -11.68
CA GLU A 52 9.14 -19.95 -12.91
C GLU A 52 8.26 -18.69 -12.98
N GLU A 53 6.95 -18.83 -12.76
CA GLU A 53 6.03 -17.68 -12.75
C GLU A 53 6.40 -16.65 -11.66
N LEU A 54 6.85 -17.11 -10.49
CA LEU A 54 7.36 -16.24 -9.42
C LEU A 54 8.65 -15.54 -9.81
N ARG A 55 9.58 -16.25 -10.46
CA ARG A 55 10.84 -15.69 -10.96
C ARG A 55 10.57 -14.56 -11.94
N GLU A 56 9.79 -14.83 -12.98
CA GLU A 56 9.43 -13.83 -13.99
C GLU A 56 8.77 -12.61 -13.34
N TRP A 57 7.86 -12.82 -12.39
CA TRP A 57 7.19 -11.75 -11.67
C TRP A 57 8.17 -10.88 -10.87
N TYR A 58 9.05 -11.49 -10.06
CA TYR A 58 10.06 -10.74 -9.29
C TYR A 58 11.05 -10.00 -10.20
N PHE A 59 11.48 -10.63 -11.30
CA PHE A 59 12.41 -10.01 -12.23
C PHE A 59 11.77 -8.83 -12.96
N GLY A 60 10.50 -8.94 -13.33
CA GLY A 60 9.73 -7.81 -13.88
C GLY A 60 9.61 -6.64 -12.90
N LEU A 61 9.40 -6.91 -11.61
CA LEU A 61 9.37 -5.85 -10.58
C LEU A 61 10.74 -5.17 -10.40
N VAL A 62 11.84 -5.94 -10.48
CA VAL A 62 13.21 -5.38 -10.50
C VAL A 62 13.38 -4.46 -11.71
N ASP A 63 12.97 -4.90 -12.89
CA ASP A 63 13.10 -4.12 -14.12
C ASP A 63 12.28 -2.83 -14.06
N GLN A 64 11.08 -2.87 -13.50
CA GLN A 64 10.26 -1.67 -13.25
C GLN A 64 11.00 -0.67 -12.37
N LEU A 65 11.53 -1.10 -11.21
CA LEU A 65 12.28 -0.23 -10.31
C LEU A 65 13.50 0.41 -10.99
N ILE A 66 14.18 -0.32 -11.87
CA ILE A 66 15.33 0.19 -12.63
C ILE A 66 14.88 1.21 -13.67
N SER A 67 13.90 0.84 -14.52
CA SER A 67 13.42 1.69 -15.61
C SER A 67 12.81 3.00 -15.13
N GLU A 68 12.22 3.00 -13.94
CA GLU A 68 11.60 4.18 -13.34
C GLU A 68 12.55 4.99 -12.43
N ASN A 69 13.84 4.61 -12.34
CA ASN A 69 14.84 5.24 -11.46
C ASN A 69 14.46 5.24 -9.96
N LYS A 70 13.82 4.16 -9.48
CA LYS A 70 13.30 3.99 -8.10
C LYS A 70 14.09 2.96 -7.28
N GLN A 71 15.35 2.74 -7.63
CA GLN A 71 16.20 1.71 -7.03
C GLN A 71 16.46 1.98 -5.53
N LYS A 72 16.58 3.24 -5.12
CA LYS A 72 16.89 3.62 -3.73
C LYS A 72 15.65 3.97 -2.90
N ASN A 73 14.67 4.62 -3.51
CA ASN A 73 13.46 5.11 -2.85
C ASN A 73 12.34 5.30 -3.88
N GLY A 74 11.15 5.67 -3.40
CA GLY A 74 9.98 5.93 -4.23
C GLY A 74 9.09 4.71 -4.44
N ILE A 75 7.89 4.94 -4.97
CA ILE A 75 6.89 3.90 -5.23
C ILE A 75 6.76 3.76 -6.75
N VAL A 76 6.90 2.56 -7.31
CA VAL A 76 6.72 2.36 -8.77
C VAL A 76 5.35 2.84 -9.25
N GLN A 77 5.29 3.24 -10.52
CA GLN A 77 4.15 3.97 -11.08
C GLN A 77 2.87 3.13 -11.06
N SER A 78 2.97 1.82 -11.28
CA SER A 78 1.80 0.93 -11.23
C SER A 78 1.12 0.92 -9.85
N ILE A 79 1.88 0.98 -8.76
CA ILE A 79 1.33 1.09 -7.40
C ILE A 79 0.78 2.50 -7.18
N LEU A 80 1.49 3.55 -7.60
CA LEU A 80 1.00 4.93 -7.47
C LEU A 80 -0.33 5.13 -8.21
N ASN A 81 -0.48 4.56 -9.40
CA ASN A 81 -1.74 4.61 -10.15
C ASN A 81 -2.87 3.95 -9.35
N THR A 82 -2.60 2.82 -8.71
CA THR A 82 -3.58 2.15 -7.85
C THR A 82 -3.95 3.02 -6.63
N ILE A 83 -2.97 3.68 -6.01
CA ILE A 83 -3.21 4.61 -4.90
C ILE A 83 -4.07 5.80 -5.37
N ASN A 84 -3.80 6.33 -6.55
CA ASN A 84 -4.55 7.45 -7.13
C ASN A 84 -5.99 7.07 -7.44
N GLU A 85 -6.25 5.88 -7.98
CA GLU A 85 -7.60 5.37 -8.23
C GLU A 85 -8.39 5.24 -6.91
N VAL A 86 -7.77 4.72 -5.85
CA VAL A 86 -8.38 4.67 -4.51
C VAL A 86 -8.63 6.09 -3.98
N ASN A 87 -7.73 7.03 -4.27
CA ASN A 87 -7.87 8.42 -3.86
C ASN A 87 -8.99 9.15 -4.63
N GLU A 88 -9.21 8.85 -5.91
CA GLU A 88 -10.33 9.41 -6.68
C GLU A 88 -11.66 8.99 -6.07
N LEU A 89 -11.81 7.70 -5.72
CA LEU A 89 -12.99 7.23 -4.99
C LEU A 89 -13.13 7.90 -3.62
N HIS A 90 -12.01 8.06 -2.88
CA HIS A 90 -12.01 8.76 -1.61
C HIS A 90 -12.55 10.19 -1.75
N LEU A 91 -12.08 10.95 -2.74
CA LEU A 91 -12.54 12.32 -2.99
C LEU A 91 -14.02 12.37 -3.36
N TRP A 92 -14.50 11.44 -4.19
CA TRP A 92 -15.92 11.33 -4.52
C TRP A 92 -16.78 11.02 -3.28
N LEU A 93 -16.33 10.10 -2.42
CA LEU A 93 -17.02 9.77 -1.16
C LEU A 93 -17.08 10.95 -0.19
N LEU A 94 -16.09 11.85 -0.21
CA LEU A 94 -16.10 13.05 0.63
C LEU A 94 -17.13 14.08 0.18
N ASP A 95 -17.34 14.20 -1.14
CA ASP A 95 -18.29 15.14 -1.74
C ASP A 95 -19.74 14.61 -1.76
N SER A 96 -19.91 13.28 -1.70
CA SER A 96 -21.21 12.64 -1.72
C SER A 96 -22.01 12.84 -0.42
N SER A 97 -23.16 13.51 -0.54
CA SER A 97 -24.11 13.69 0.57
C SER A 97 -24.69 12.37 1.11
N ASP A 98 -24.77 11.31 0.28
CA ASP A 98 -25.23 9.98 0.67
C ASP A 98 -24.21 9.24 1.56
N HIS A 99 -22.99 9.77 1.67
CA HIS A 99 -21.90 9.19 2.43
C HIS A 99 -21.39 10.09 3.56
N ALA A 100 -22.24 10.96 4.13
CA ALA A 100 -21.86 11.89 5.21
C ALA A 100 -21.10 11.23 6.40
N ASN A 101 -21.42 9.97 6.74
CA ASN A 101 -20.69 9.22 7.77
C ASN A 101 -19.21 8.98 7.40
N TYR A 102 -18.90 8.80 6.12
CA TYR A 102 -17.53 8.64 5.63
C TYR A 102 -16.70 9.91 5.87
N SER A 103 -17.23 11.08 5.50
CA SER A 103 -16.57 12.37 5.70
C SER A 103 -16.27 12.61 7.18
N GLN A 104 -17.21 12.28 8.08
CA GLN A 104 -16.98 12.39 9.53
C GLN A 104 -15.84 11.49 10.03
N ILE A 105 -15.73 10.26 9.51
CA ILE A 105 -14.62 9.36 9.87
C ILE A 105 -13.29 9.94 9.38
N PHE A 106 -13.27 10.52 8.18
CA PHE A 106 -12.06 11.11 7.63
C PHE A 106 -11.60 12.34 8.42
N GLU A 107 -12.52 13.24 8.78
CA GLU A 107 -12.20 14.41 9.61
C GLU A 107 -11.57 14.03 10.96
N ASN A 108 -11.97 12.88 11.54
CA ASN A 108 -11.38 12.41 12.78
C ASN A 108 -9.90 12.02 12.63
N ILE A 109 -9.49 11.48 11.48
CA ILE A 109 -8.10 11.05 11.25
C ILE A 109 -7.22 12.14 10.62
N ARG A 110 -7.82 13.18 10.05
CA ARG A 110 -7.12 14.28 9.36
C ARG A 110 -6.00 14.91 10.20
N PRO A 111 -6.17 15.19 11.51
CA PRO A 111 -5.10 15.74 12.33
C PRO A 111 -3.85 14.85 12.37
N SER A 112 -4.03 13.53 12.48
CA SER A 112 -2.92 12.56 12.48
C SER A 112 -2.18 12.52 11.13
N LEU A 113 -2.90 12.66 10.01
CA LEU A 113 -2.27 12.75 8.68
C LEU A 113 -1.44 14.02 8.51
N ILE A 114 -1.95 15.16 8.98
CA ILE A 114 -1.23 16.45 8.96
C ILE A 114 0.03 16.36 9.82
N GLU A 115 -0.08 15.84 11.04
CA GLU A 115 1.06 15.66 11.94
C GLU A 115 2.14 14.77 11.30
N TYR A 116 1.73 13.65 10.72
CA TYR A 116 2.64 12.74 10.01
C TYR A 116 3.32 13.42 8.82
N LYS A 117 2.57 14.18 8.02
CA LYS A 117 3.11 14.94 6.88
C LYS A 117 4.19 15.93 7.32
N ILE A 118 3.96 16.66 8.40
CA ILE A 118 4.94 17.61 8.99
C ILE A 118 6.19 16.87 9.48
N LYS A 119 6.02 15.76 10.22
CA LYS A 119 7.14 14.99 10.79
C LYS A 119 8.03 14.37 9.72
N THR A 120 7.43 13.82 8.66
CA THR A 120 8.14 13.09 7.61
C THR A 120 8.61 13.99 6.47
N LYS A 121 8.19 15.26 6.45
CA LYS A 121 8.51 16.25 5.39
C LYS A 121 8.14 15.74 4.00
N VAL A 122 7.14 14.87 3.91
CA VAL A 122 6.61 14.37 2.64
C VAL A 122 5.76 15.46 1.99
N GLY A 123 5.92 15.60 0.67
CA GLY A 123 5.36 16.71 -0.10
C GLY A 123 3.99 16.43 -0.70
N SER A 124 3.98 16.23 -2.03
CA SER A 124 2.80 16.17 -2.91
C SER A 124 1.97 14.88 -2.82
N GLU A 125 2.02 14.19 -1.69
CA GLU A 125 1.24 12.97 -1.47
C GLU A 125 -0.23 13.34 -1.22
N ASN A 126 -1.14 12.57 -1.81
CA ASN A 126 -2.57 12.67 -1.51
C ASN A 126 -2.90 12.02 -0.16
N ASP A 127 -4.12 12.23 0.34
CA ASP A 127 -4.53 11.80 1.68
C ASP A 127 -4.46 10.26 1.84
N ILE A 128 -4.78 9.51 0.79
CA ILE A 128 -4.70 8.04 0.82
C ILE A 128 -3.25 7.55 0.85
N GLN A 129 -2.37 8.17 0.07
CA GLN A 129 -0.94 7.86 0.10
C GLN A 129 -0.36 8.16 1.49
N LEU A 130 -0.71 9.29 2.10
CA LEU A 130 -0.29 9.65 3.45
C LEU A 130 -0.75 8.62 4.48
N ALA A 131 -2.03 8.23 4.43
CA ALA A 131 -2.60 7.23 5.33
C ALA A 131 -1.89 5.87 5.19
N ILE A 132 -1.65 5.41 3.96
CA ILE A 132 -0.95 4.14 3.69
C ILE A 132 0.50 4.21 4.17
N ASN A 133 1.21 5.31 3.88
CA ASN A 133 2.59 5.52 4.31
C ASN A 133 2.72 5.53 5.84
N LEU A 134 1.75 6.11 6.54
CA LEU A 134 1.71 6.11 8.00
C LEU A 134 1.56 4.69 8.56
N ILE A 135 0.57 3.94 8.05
CA ILE A 135 0.37 2.53 8.46
C ILE A 135 1.62 1.70 8.14
N TYR A 136 2.20 1.89 6.96
CA TYR A 136 3.38 1.14 6.55
C TYR A 136 4.60 1.48 7.41
N SER A 137 4.84 2.76 7.70
CA SER A 137 5.89 3.20 8.61
C SER A 137 5.74 2.58 10.01
N PHE A 138 4.51 2.50 10.52
CA PHE A 138 4.24 1.82 11.78
C PHE A 138 4.57 0.32 11.73
N VAL A 139 4.23 -0.38 10.63
CA VAL A 139 4.61 -1.79 10.44
C VAL A 139 6.13 -1.95 10.47
N LEU A 140 6.87 -1.06 9.80
CA LEU A 140 8.33 -1.09 9.78
C LEU A 140 8.93 -0.85 11.17
N LEU A 141 8.39 0.10 11.95
CA LEU A 141 8.83 0.34 13.33
C LEU A 141 8.61 -0.89 14.22
N LYS A 142 7.45 -1.55 14.11
CA LYS A 142 7.18 -2.81 14.82
C LYS A 142 8.16 -3.91 14.46
N MET A 143 8.50 -4.07 13.18
CA MET A 143 9.47 -5.07 12.73
C MET A 143 10.88 -4.83 13.28
N LYS A 144 11.24 -3.57 13.54
CA LYS A 144 12.51 -3.19 14.16
C LYS A 144 12.52 -3.35 15.69
N GLY A 145 11.36 -3.63 16.30
CA GLY A 145 11.23 -3.72 17.76
C GLY A 145 11.29 -2.37 18.46
N GLU A 146 11.02 -1.27 17.75
CA GLU A 146 10.98 0.08 18.32
C GLU A 146 9.78 0.23 19.26
N GLU A 147 9.95 0.98 20.35
CA GLU A 147 8.83 1.34 21.23
C GLU A 147 7.89 2.30 20.52
N ILE A 148 6.59 2.06 20.65
CA ILE A 148 5.55 2.86 20.00
C ILE A 148 4.64 3.46 21.06
N SER A 149 4.47 4.77 20.99
CA SER A 149 3.62 5.49 21.95
C SER A 149 2.14 5.09 21.81
N ASP A 150 1.39 5.26 22.89
CA ASP A 150 -0.05 4.99 22.91
C ASP A 150 -0.81 5.89 21.94
N GLU A 151 -0.39 7.15 21.79
CA GLU A 151 -0.96 8.10 20.84
C GLU A 151 -0.77 7.61 19.39
N THR A 152 0.44 7.13 19.07
CA THR A 152 0.75 6.59 17.73
C THR A 152 -0.07 5.33 17.47
N SER A 153 -0.18 4.45 18.46
CA SER A 153 -0.99 3.22 18.34
C SER A 153 -2.47 3.52 18.13
N LYS A 154 -3.01 4.55 18.80
CA LYS A 154 -4.40 5.01 18.63
C LYS A 154 -4.62 5.57 17.22
N ALA A 155 -3.76 6.47 16.75
CA ALA A 155 -3.86 7.06 15.41
C ALA A 155 -3.83 5.98 14.32
N VAL A 156 -2.90 5.02 14.45
CA VAL A 156 -2.79 3.88 13.52
C VAL A 156 -4.06 3.03 13.51
N LYS A 157 -4.67 2.79 14.68
CA LYS A 157 -5.93 2.04 14.77
C LYS A 157 -7.07 2.76 14.05
N GLU A 158 -7.23 4.06 14.27
CA GLU A 158 -8.28 4.87 13.64
C GLU A 158 -8.10 4.95 12.11
N ILE A 159 -6.87 5.17 11.66
CA ILE A 159 -6.53 5.18 10.22
C ILE A 159 -6.74 3.80 9.59
N SER A 160 -6.40 2.72 10.30
CA SER A 160 -6.65 1.35 9.83
C SER A 160 -8.14 1.08 9.64
N LEU A 161 -8.99 1.57 10.55
CA LEU A 161 -10.44 1.44 10.42
C LEU A 161 -10.97 2.23 9.22
N PHE A 162 -10.48 3.46 9.03
CA PHE A 162 -10.79 4.28 7.86
C PHE A 162 -10.41 3.57 6.55
N LEU A 163 -9.17 3.11 6.43
CA LEU A 163 -8.67 2.44 5.23
C LEU A 163 -9.42 1.13 4.94
N ASN A 164 -9.79 0.37 5.97
CA ASN A 164 -10.62 -0.82 5.78
C ASN A 164 -12.02 -0.49 5.27
N LYS A 165 -12.62 0.62 5.73
CA LYS A 165 -13.91 1.09 5.20
C LYS A 165 -13.79 1.52 3.75
N LEU A 166 -12.75 2.29 3.41
CA LEU A 166 -12.47 2.70 2.03
C LEU A 166 -12.22 1.49 1.11
N ALA A 167 -11.48 0.48 1.58
CA ALA A 167 -11.23 -0.74 0.81
C ALA A 167 -12.53 -1.48 0.45
N ARG A 168 -13.54 -1.48 1.34
CA ARG A 168 -14.86 -2.06 1.05
C ARG A 168 -15.60 -1.27 -0.02
N TYR A 169 -15.62 0.06 0.10
CA TYR A 169 -16.20 0.90 -0.95
C TYR A 169 -15.51 0.72 -2.30
N PHE A 170 -14.19 0.50 -2.30
CA PHE A 170 -13.46 0.23 -3.53
C PHE A 170 -13.92 -1.07 -4.20
N VAL A 171 -14.15 -2.12 -3.41
CA VAL A 171 -14.73 -3.37 -3.94
C VAL A 171 -16.13 -3.13 -4.53
N ASP A 172 -16.96 -2.33 -3.85
CA ASP A 172 -18.30 -1.98 -4.36
C ASP A 172 -18.22 -1.17 -5.67
N TYR A 173 -17.27 -0.23 -5.75
CA TYR A 173 -16.98 0.54 -6.96
C TYR A 173 -16.54 -0.37 -8.13
N GLU A 174 -15.59 -1.28 -7.90
CA GLU A 174 -15.12 -2.20 -8.96
C GLU A 174 -16.22 -3.15 -9.45
N ASN A 175 -17.17 -3.50 -8.58
CA ASN A 175 -18.33 -4.32 -8.95
C ASN A 175 -19.45 -3.52 -9.64
N GLY A 176 -19.30 -2.20 -9.78
CA GLY A 176 -20.30 -1.31 -10.38
C GLY A 176 -21.47 -0.96 -9.45
N ASN A 177 -21.37 -1.26 -8.15
CA ASN A 177 -22.36 -0.90 -7.14
C ASN A 177 -22.29 0.60 -6.77
N ILE A 178 -21.12 1.22 -7.00
CA ILE A 178 -20.90 2.66 -6.86
C ILE A 178 -20.50 3.20 -8.23
N GLN A 179 -21.19 4.22 -8.70
CA GLN A 179 -20.87 4.91 -9.96
C GLN A 179 -20.34 6.30 -9.65
N VAL A 180 -19.04 6.47 -9.85
CA VAL A 180 -18.38 7.78 -9.82
C VAL A 180 -18.64 8.41 -11.19
N VAL A 181 -19.56 9.38 -11.25
CA VAL A 181 -19.95 10.11 -12.48
C VAL A 181 -19.13 11.38 -12.62
#